data_AF-A0A3C1UXP5-F1
#
_entry.id   AF-A0A3C1UXP5-F1
#
_cell.length_a   1.000
_cell.length_b   1.000
_cell.length_c   1.000
_cell.angle_alpha   90.00
_cell.angle_beta   90.00
_cell.angle_gamma   90.00
#
_symmetry.space_group_name_H-M   'P 1'
#
loop_
_entity.id
_entity.type
_entity.pdbx_description
1 polymer ?
#
loop_
_entity_poly.entity_id
_entity_poly.type
_entity_poly.pdbx_seq_one_letter_code
_entity_poly.pdbx_strand_id
1 'polypeptide(L)'
;PHIETFNRFAKRFYQLTEQAGKEQYLIPYLMSSHPGSTLRDAVQLAVYLKKNRIRPEQVQDFYPTPGTVSTCMFYTGIDPLSGKPVFVPKDPKEKAMQRALLQYYRPEMRPQVIEALKLAGRSDLIGTGPDCLVPPDQPARKAGLQSGKGTQPGRGRNGRPSAPGPKEKIGAAPKRKGRKSR
;
A
#
# COMPACT_ATOMS: atom_id res chain seq x y z
N PRO A 1 5.04 -22.69 -3.20
CA PRO A 1 5.03 -23.49 -1.95
C PRO A 1 3.73 -23.21 -1.18
N HIS A 2 3.17 -24.21 -0.49
CA HIS A 2 1.99 -23.96 0.35
C HIS A 2 2.32 -23.01 1.50
N ILE A 3 1.36 -22.16 1.87
CA ILE A 3 1.53 -21.15 2.91
C ILE A 3 1.89 -21.76 4.27
N GLU A 4 1.44 -22.98 4.53
CA GLU A 4 1.76 -23.76 5.74
C GLU A 4 3.25 -24.07 5.87
N THR A 5 3.92 -24.33 4.74
CA THR A 5 5.38 -24.55 4.72
C THR A 5 6.11 -23.28 5.14
N PHE A 6 5.68 -22.12 4.64
CA PHE A 6 6.23 -20.84 5.07
C PHE A 6 5.96 -20.57 6.56
N ASN A 7 4.74 -20.83 7.04
CA ASN A 7 4.41 -20.66 8.46
C ASN A 7 5.28 -21.53 9.37
N ARG A 8 5.51 -22.80 8.99
CA ARG A 8 6.41 -23.71 9.71
C ARG A 8 7.85 -23.21 9.73
N PHE A 9 8.34 -22.75 8.59
CA PHE A 9 9.67 -22.13 8.49
C PHE A 9 9.77 -20.90 9.38
N ALA A 10 8.81 -19.98 9.30
CA ALA A 10 8.82 -18.74 10.07
C ALA A 10 8.80 -19.00 11.58
N LYS A 11 7.96 -19.93 12.04
CA LYS A 11 7.93 -20.34 13.44
C LYS A 11 9.28 -20.89 13.89
N ARG A 12 9.89 -21.78 13.09
CA ARG A 12 11.18 -22.38 13.45
C ARG A 12 12.32 -21.35 13.43
N PHE A 13 12.29 -20.41 12.48
CA PHE A 13 13.24 -19.31 12.39
C PHE A 13 13.22 -18.46 13.66
N TYR A 14 12.06 -17.92 14.06
CA TYR A 14 11.98 -17.06 15.25
C TYR A 14 12.35 -17.78 16.55
N GLN A 15 11.98 -19.06 16.69
CA GLN A 15 12.42 -19.88 17.83
C GLN A 15 13.95 -19.98 17.93
N LEU A 16 14.63 -20.18 16.80
CA LEU A 16 16.09 -20.29 16.78
C LEU A 16 16.77 -18.93 16.96
N THR A 17 16.19 -17.86 16.41
CA THR A 17 16.67 -16.48 16.60
C THR A 17 16.63 -16.06 18.07
N GLU A 18 15.54 -16.38 18.77
CA GLU A 18 15.39 -16.15 20.21
C GLU A 18 16.41 -16.95 21.03
N GLN A 19 16.57 -18.25 20.73
CA GLN A 19 17.57 -19.11 21.39
C GLN A 19 19.01 -18.61 21.18
N ALA A 20 19.29 -18.01 20.04
CA ALA A 20 20.59 -17.44 19.73
C ALA A 20 20.80 -16.03 20.31
N GLY A 21 19.77 -15.42 20.93
CA GLY A 21 19.84 -14.07 21.46
C GLY A 21 20.08 -12.99 20.39
N LYS A 22 19.63 -13.22 19.15
CA LYS A 22 19.83 -12.29 18.02
C LYS A 22 18.54 -11.56 17.68
N GLU A 23 18.68 -10.36 17.13
CA GLU A 23 17.57 -9.66 16.48
C GLU A 23 17.61 -9.95 14.98
N GLN A 24 16.79 -10.89 14.53
CA GLN A 24 16.68 -11.26 13.11
C GLN A 24 15.22 -11.26 12.68
N TYR A 25 14.98 -10.84 11.44
CA TYR A 25 13.64 -10.65 10.91
C TYR A 25 13.52 -11.28 9.53
N LEU A 26 12.34 -11.82 9.24
CA LEU A 26 12.02 -12.29 7.90
C LEU A 26 11.58 -11.11 7.03
N ILE A 27 12.28 -10.90 5.92
CA ILE A 27 11.89 -9.96 4.88
C ILE A 27 11.47 -10.80 3.67
N PRO A 28 10.15 -11.05 3.48
CA PRO A 28 9.69 -11.88 2.38
C PRO A 28 9.85 -11.15 1.04
N TYR A 29 10.49 -11.82 0.09
CA TYR A 29 10.51 -11.38 -1.30
C TYR A 29 9.25 -11.86 -2.01
N LEU A 30 8.40 -10.92 -2.43
CA LEU A 30 7.13 -11.24 -3.09
C LEU A 30 7.17 -10.83 -4.55
N MET A 31 6.78 -11.77 -5.41
CA MET A 31 6.68 -11.58 -6.85
C MET A 31 5.20 -11.55 -7.26
N SER A 32 4.78 -10.50 -7.98
CA SER A 32 3.48 -10.47 -8.67
C SER A 32 3.59 -11.11 -10.06
N SER A 33 2.46 -11.52 -10.63
CA SER A 33 2.35 -11.96 -12.03
C SER A 33 3.19 -13.19 -12.39
N HIS A 34 3.54 -14.02 -11.41
CA HIS A 34 4.26 -15.26 -11.66
C HIS A 34 3.36 -16.27 -12.42
N PRO A 35 3.88 -17.07 -13.36
CA PRO A 35 3.12 -18.17 -13.96
C PRO A 35 2.50 -19.09 -12.90
N GLY A 36 1.22 -19.38 -13.04
CA GLY A 36 0.41 -20.14 -12.07
C GLY A 36 -0.20 -19.27 -10.97
N SER A 37 0.03 -17.96 -10.97
CA SER A 37 -0.60 -17.03 -10.03
C SER A 37 -1.76 -16.30 -10.69
N THR A 38 -2.98 -16.60 -10.25
CA THR A 38 -4.20 -15.92 -10.68
C THR A 38 -4.47 -14.69 -9.81
N LEU A 39 -5.41 -13.86 -10.27
CA LEU A 39 -5.91 -12.75 -9.46
C LEU A 39 -6.48 -13.21 -8.09
N ARG A 40 -7.11 -14.38 -8.03
CA ARG A 40 -7.64 -14.95 -6.77
C ARG A 40 -6.52 -15.31 -5.80
N ASP A 41 -5.42 -15.84 -6.29
CA ASP A 41 -4.25 -16.17 -5.47
C ASP A 41 -3.62 -14.90 -4.88
N ALA A 42 -3.55 -13.82 -5.66
CA ALA A 42 -3.09 -12.52 -5.18
C ALA A 42 -4.00 -11.96 -4.07
N VAL A 43 -5.32 -12.15 -4.16
CA VAL A 43 -6.27 -11.77 -3.10
C VAL A 43 -6.03 -12.59 -1.82
N GLN A 44 -5.87 -13.91 -1.95
CA GLN A 44 -5.57 -14.78 -0.80
C GLN A 44 -4.26 -14.37 -0.12
N LEU A 45 -3.23 -14.07 -0.90
CA LEU A 45 -1.96 -13.58 -0.39
C LEU A 45 -2.12 -12.23 0.32
N ALA A 46 -2.87 -11.28 -0.25
CA ALA A 46 -3.13 -9.98 0.39
C ALA A 46 -3.82 -10.12 1.76
N VAL A 47 -4.82 -11.01 1.87
CA VAL A 47 -5.48 -11.33 3.15
C VAL A 47 -4.49 -11.95 4.14
N TYR A 48 -3.66 -12.88 3.68
CA TYR A 48 -2.62 -13.49 4.51
C TYR A 48 -1.63 -12.43 5.03
N LEU A 49 -1.12 -11.55 4.17
CA LEU A 49 -0.18 -10.48 4.54
C LEU A 49 -0.80 -9.57 5.59
N LYS A 50 -2.06 -9.17 5.40
CA LYS A 50 -2.80 -8.35 6.37
C LYS A 50 -2.91 -9.04 7.72
N LYS A 51 -3.35 -10.30 7.75
CA LYS A 51 -3.51 -11.09 8.98
C LYS A 51 -2.21 -11.21 9.77
N ASN A 52 -1.08 -11.33 9.06
CA ASN A 52 0.25 -11.44 9.66
C ASN A 52 0.97 -10.10 9.84
N ARG A 53 0.30 -8.96 9.56
CA ARG A 53 0.86 -7.60 9.65
C ARG A 53 2.13 -7.41 8.81
N ILE A 54 2.23 -8.11 7.68
CA ILE A 54 3.35 -8.00 6.73
C ILE A 54 2.98 -6.94 5.68
N ARG A 55 3.86 -5.96 5.48
CA ARG A 55 3.69 -4.89 4.50
C ARG A 55 4.91 -4.84 3.56
N PRO A 56 4.87 -5.51 2.41
CA PRO A 56 5.99 -5.53 1.48
C PRO A 56 6.15 -4.18 0.78
N GLU A 57 7.20 -3.44 1.12
CA GLU A 57 7.53 -2.18 0.43
C GLU A 57 7.88 -2.40 -1.04
N GLN A 58 8.63 -3.46 -1.31
CA GLN A 58 9.06 -3.84 -2.64
C GLN A 58 8.30 -5.08 -3.08
N VAL A 59 7.55 -4.93 -4.16
CA VAL A 59 6.96 -6.03 -4.91
C VAL A 59 7.67 -6.07 -6.25
N GLN A 60 8.25 -7.21 -6.63
CA GLN A 60 8.81 -7.37 -7.96
C GLN A 60 7.74 -7.93 -8.88
N ASP A 61 7.59 -7.36 -10.06
CA ASP A 61 6.78 -8.00 -11.09
C ASP A 61 7.58 -9.11 -11.77
N PHE A 62 6.95 -10.23 -12.08
CA PHE A 62 7.62 -11.31 -12.80
C PHE A 62 8.09 -10.82 -14.16
N TYR A 63 9.37 -11.07 -14.43
CA TYR A 63 10.01 -10.85 -15.71
C TYR A 63 10.66 -12.16 -16.15
N PRO A 64 10.45 -12.63 -17.39
CA PRO A 64 11.00 -13.90 -17.85
C PRO A 64 12.54 -13.81 -17.93
N THR A 65 13.21 -14.38 -16.93
CA THR A 65 14.67 -14.53 -16.90
C THR A 65 15.06 -15.88 -17.53
N PRO A 66 15.97 -15.89 -18.54
CA PRO A 66 16.43 -17.12 -19.17
C PRO A 66 16.95 -18.17 -18.17
N GLY A 67 16.82 -19.45 -18.52
CA GLY A 67 17.33 -20.56 -17.70
C GLY A 67 16.49 -20.91 -16.47
N THR A 68 15.28 -20.36 -16.34
CA THR A 68 14.37 -20.67 -15.22
C THR A 68 13.14 -21.46 -15.67
N VAL A 69 12.64 -22.33 -14.78
CA VAL A 69 11.39 -23.08 -14.97
C VAL A 69 10.21 -22.13 -15.20
N SER A 70 10.14 -21.03 -14.46
CA SER A 70 9.08 -20.02 -14.61
C SER A 70 9.09 -19.38 -16.00
N THR A 71 10.25 -19.17 -16.61
CA THR A 71 10.32 -18.67 -17.99
C THR A 71 9.81 -19.71 -18.98
N CYS A 72 10.14 -20.98 -18.80
CA CYS A 72 9.55 -22.07 -19.59
C CYS A 72 8.02 -22.07 -19.47
N MET A 73 7.50 -21.99 -18.24
CA MET A 73 6.06 -21.87 -17.97
C MET A 73 5.44 -20.65 -18.66
N PHE A 74 6.11 -19.51 -18.62
CA PHE A 74 5.62 -18.26 -19.21
C PHE A 74 5.42 -18.37 -20.74
N TYR A 75 6.37 -19.00 -21.44
CA TYR A 75 6.31 -19.14 -22.89
C TYR A 75 5.43 -20.30 -23.35
N THR A 76 5.48 -21.44 -22.65
CA THR A 76 4.77 -22.66 -23.06
C THR A 76 3.35 -22.74 -22.52
N GLY A 77 3.05 -22.06 -21.42
CA GLY A 77 1.80 -22.25 -20.69
C GLY A 77 1.69 -23.64 -20.05
N ILE A 78 2.80 -24.35 -19.87
CA ILE A 78 2.87 -25.70 -19.30
C ILE A 78 3.88 -25.69 -18.14
N ASP A 79 3.54 -26.34 -17.03
CA ASP A 79 4.51 -26.67 -16.00
C ASP A 79 5.39 -27.84 -16.49
N PRO A 80 6.70 -27.63 -16.73
CA PRO A 80 7.56 -28.66 -17.29
C PRO A 80 7.80 -29.85 -16.34
N LEU A 81 7.51 -29.70 -15.04
CA LEU A 81 7.66 -30.79 -14.07
C LEU A 81 6.44 -31.72 -14.03
N SER A 82 5.24 -31.15 -14.19
CA SER A 82 3.99 -31.91 -14.11
C SER A 82 3.34 -32.20 -15.46
N GLY A 83 3.75 -31.49 -16.52
CA GLY A 83 3.15 -31.54 -17.86
C GLY A 83 1.78 -30.89 -17.95
N LYS A 84 1.29 -30.24 -16.90
CA LYS A 84 -0.06 -29.66 -16.84
C LYS A 84 -0.08 -28.22 -17.36
N PRO A 85 -1.18 -27.78 -17.97
CA PRO A 85 -1.38 -26.37 -18.30
C PRO A 85 -1.28 -25.49 -17.06
N VAL A 86 -0.64 -24.33 -17.21
CA VAL A 86 -0.49 -23.32 -16.17
C VAL A 86 -0.99 -21.98 -16.68
N PHE A 87 -1.71 -21.26 -15.80
CA PHE A 87 -2.16 -19.91 -16.11
C PHE A 87 -0.97 -18.94 -16.24
N VAL A 88 -0.98 -18.07 -17.24
CA VAL A 88 0.08 -17.05 -17.41
C VAL A 88 -0.58 -15.67 -17.49
N PRO A 89 -0.35 -14.77 -16.52
CA PRO A 89 -0.88 -13.40 -16.56
C PRO A 89 -0.13 -12.59 -17.62
N LYS A 90 -0.77 -12.38 -18.77
CA LYS A 90 -0.21 -11.62 -19.90
C LYS A 90 -0.77 -10.19 -19.98
N ASP A 91 -1.98 -9.98 -19.46
CA ASP A 91 -2.65 -8.68 -19.52
C ASP A 91 -2.00 -7.68 -18.55
N PRO A 92 -1.51 -6.52 -19.02
CA PRO A 92 -0.86 -5.53 -18.16
C PRO A 92 -1.73 -5.03 -17.02
N LYS A 93 -3.06 -4.95 -17.24
CA LYS A 93 -4.00 -4.50 -16.21
C LYS A 93 -4.16 -5.54 -15.12
N GLU A 94 -4.26 -6.84 -15.46
CA GLU A 94 -4.24 -7.92 -14.48
C GLU A 94 -2.95 -7.91 -13.65
N LYS A 95 -1.79 -7.78 -14.30
CA LYS A 95 -0.50 -7.69 -13.62
C LYS A 95 -0.45 -6.52 -12.63
N ALA A 96 -0.94 -5.36 -13.04
CA ALA A 96 -1.03 -4.18 -12.18
C ALA A 96 -1.97 -4.40 -10.99
N MET A 97 -3.10 -5.09 -11.19
CA MET A 97 -4.03 -5.46 -10.11
C MET A 97 -3.41 -6.44 -9.11
N GLN A 98 -2.69 -7.46 -9.58
CA GLN A 98 -1.96 -8.38 -8.69
C GLN A 98 -0.94 -7.63 -7.84
N ARG A 99 -0.18 -6.72 -8.45
CA ARG A 99 0.77 -5.86 -7.73
C ARG A 99 0.06 -4.98 -6.69
N ALA A 100 -1.05 -4.33 -7.09
CA ALA A 100 -1.82 -3.45 -6.21
C ALA A 100 -2.34 -4.18 -4.97
N LEU A 101 -2.78 -5.44 -5.12
CA LEU A 101 -3.23 -6.29 -4.00
C LEU A 101 -2.12 -6.54 -2.96
N LEU A 102 -0.86 -6.72 -3.39
CA LEU A 102 0.26 -6.90 -2.47
C LEU A 102 0.63 -5.60 -1.73
N GLN A 103 0.25 -4.46 -2.29
CA GLN A 103 0.47 -3.13 -1.72
C GLN A 103 -0.85 -2.47 -1.28
N TYR A 104 -1.84 -3.26 -0.86
CA TYR A 104 -3.22 -2.80 -0.59
C TYR A 104 -3.32 -1.63 0.41
N TYR A 105 -2.32 -1.50 1.30
CA TYR A 105 -2.27 -0.46 2.33
C TYR A 105 -1.90 0.93 1.79
N ARG A 106 -1.47 1.02 0.52
CA ARG A 106 -1.15 2.28 -0.15
C ARG A 106 -2.42 2.92 -0.70
N PRO A 107 -2.77 4.15 -0.26
CA PRO A 107 -3.95 4.86 -0.78
C PRO A 107 -3.98 4.97 -2.31
N GLU A 108 -2.83 5.17 -2.94
CA GLU A 108 -2.70 5.27 -4.41
C GLU A 108 -3.15 4.00 -5.14
N MET A 109 -2.99 2.82 -4.53
CA MET A 109 -3.33 1.53 -5.14
C MET A 109 -4.83 1.19 -4.99
N ARG A 110 -5.55 1.93 -4.16
CA ARG A 110 -6.92 1.59 -3.73
C ARG A 110 -7.90 1.40 -4.89
N PRO A 111 -7.96 2.24 -5.94
CA PRO A 111 -8.87 2.01 -7.06
C PRO A 111 -8.62 0.65 -7.75
N GLN A 112 -7.35 0.29 -7.95
CA GLN A 112 -6.96 -0.97 -8.55
C GLN A 112 -7.27 -2.17 -7.63
N VAL A 113 -7.10 -2.01 -6.31
CA VAL A 113 -7.48 -3.04 -5.33
C VAL A 113 -8.99 -3.28 -5.34
N ILE A 114 -9.80 -2.22 -5.37
CA ILE A 114 -11.26 -2.33 -5.43
C ILE A 114 -11.69 -3.04 -6.71
N GLU A 115 -11.11 -2.67 -7.85
CA GLU A 115 -11.37 -3.33 -9.13
C GLU A 115 -10.97 -4.81 -9.08
N ALA A 116 -9.78 -5.12 -8.59
CA ALA A 116 -9.28 -6.49 -8.45
C ALA A 116 -10.20 -7.35 -7.58
N LEU A 117 -10.67 -6.81 -6.45
CA LEU A 117 -11.58 -7.49 -5.54
C LEU A 117 -12.94 -7.76 -6.18
N LYS A 118 -13.48 -6.82 -6.94
CA LYS A 118 -14.74 -7.01 -7.68
C LYS A 118 -14.59 -8.12 -8.74
N LEU A 119 -13.52 -8.09 -9.52
CA LEU A 119 -13.23 -9.12 -10.53
C LEU A 119 -12.98 -10.51 -9.92
N ALA A 120 -12.35 -10.55 -8.75
CA ALA A 120 -12.13 -11.81 -8.02
C ALA A 120 -13.40 -12.32 -7.31
N GLY A 121 -14.50 -11.56 -7.31
CA GLY A 121 -15.73 -11.90 -6.58
C GLY A 121 -15.61 -11.77 -5.06
N ARG A 122 -14.66 -10.95 -4.58
CA ARG A 122 -14.32 -10.75 -3.16
C ARG A 122 -14.64 -9.34 -2.67
N SER A 123 -15.80 -8.82 -3.07
CA SER A 123 -16.31 -7.52 -2.63
C SER A 123 -16.53 -7.44 -1.12
N ASP A 124 -16.63 -8.58 -0.42
CA ASP A 124 -16.66 -8.68 1.05
C ASP A 124 -15.41 -8.06 1.73
N LEU A 125 -14.29 -8.01 1.01
CA LEU A 125 -13.05 -7.40 1.50
C LEU A 125 -13.02 -5.87 1.32
N ILE A 126 -14.09 -5.26 0.83
CA ILE A 126 -14.23 -3.80 0.67
C ILE A 126 -15.11 -3.27 1.81
N GLY A 127 -14.52 -2.50 2.73
CA GLY A 127 -15.22 -2.04 3.92
C GLY A 127 -14.30 -1.39 4.94
N THR A 128 -14.89 -0.93 6.04
CA THR A 128 -14.15 -0.32 7.17
C THR A 128 -13.89 -1.30 8.31
N GLY A 129 -14.30 -2.57 8.15
CA GLY A 129 -14.12 -3.61 9.16
C GLY A 129 -12.66 -4.07 9.30
N PRO A 130 -12.34 -4.75 10.41
CA PRO A 130 -10.98 -5.24 10.69
C PRO A 130 -10.46 -6.23 9.65
N ASP A 131 -11.34 -6.96 8.96
CA ASP A 131 -10.98 -7.96 7.95
C ASP A 131 -10.90 -7.39 6.51
N CYS A 132 -11.50 -6.21 6.25
CA CYS A 132 -11.54 -5.60 4.92
C CYS A 132 -10.18 -5.05 4.44
N LEU A 133 -9.70 -5.41 3.26
CA LEU A 133 -8.41 -4.93 2.74
C LEU A 133 -8.38 -3.42 2.53
N VAL A 134 -9.46 -2.83 1.99
CA VAL A 134 -9.54 -1.40 1.67
C VAL A 134 -10.93 -0.82 1.98
N PRO A 135 -11.02 0.47 2.37
CA PRO A 135 -12.30 1.13 2.56
C PRO A 135 -13.03 1.34 1.21
N PRO A 136 -14.38 1.40 1.18
CA PRO A 136 -15.15 1.63 -0.04
C PRO A 136 -14.88 3.00 -0.64
N ASP A 137 -14.74 3.10 -1.95
CA ASP A 137 -14.39 4.36 -2.62
C ASP A 137 -15.36 5.47 -2.18
N GLN A 138 -14.82 6.52 -1.56
CA GLN A 138 -15.64 7.65 -1.16
C GLN A 138 -15.64 8.59 -2.35
N PRO A 139 -16.81 9.00 -2.88
CA PRO A 139 -16.82 10.11 -3.82
C PRO A 139 -16.14 11.27 -3.11
N ALA A 140 -15.12 11.85 -3.74
CA ALA A 140 -14.36 12.96 -3.18
C ALA A 140 -15.35 13.95 -2.57
N ARG A 141 -15.43 13.98 -1.23
CA ARG A 141 -16.21 15.03 -0.56
C ARG A 141 -15.51 16.30 -1.02
N LYS A 142 -16.18 17.07 -1.89
CA LYS A 142 -15.79 18.44 -2.19
C LYS A 142 -15.48 19.06 -0.83
N ALA A 143 -14.24 19.50 -0.65
CA ALA A 143 -13.83 20.23 0.54
C ALA A 143 -14.62 21.54 0.56
N GLY A 144 -15.87 21.47 1.03
CA GLY A 144 -16.69 22.61 1.34
C GLY A 144 -16.21 23.11 2.68
N LEU A 145 -15.40 24.17 2.67
CA LEU A 145 -15.37 25.13 3.77
C LEU A 145 -16.81 25.51 4.09
N GLN A 146 -17.39 24.95 5.14
CA GLN A 146 -18.60 25.49 5.74
C GLN A 146 -18.18 26.40 6.88
N SER A 147 -18.11 27.70 6.55
CA SER A 147 -18.17 28.79 7.51
C SER A 147 -19.28 28.53 8.52
N GLY A 148 -18.93 28.48 9.80
CA GLY A 148 -19.90 28.50 10.87
C GLY A 148 -20.72 29.79 10.82
N LYS A 149 -21.98 29.69 10.40
CA LYS A 149 -23.02 30.68 10.73
C LYS A 149 -23.69 30.22 12.03
N GLY A 150 -23.11 30.63 13.15
CA GLY A 150 -23.77 30.62 14.45
C GLY A 150 -24.52 31.93 14.63
N THR A 151 -25.84 31.90 14.51
CA THR A 151 -26.73 32.99 14.86
C THR A 151 -26.94 32.98 16.38
N GLN A 152 -26.61 34.08 17.08
CA GLN A 152 -27.24 34.44 18.35
C GLN A 152 -27.51 35.96 18.40
N PRO A 153 -28.69 36.40 18.87
CA PRO A 153 -29.02 37.81 19.03
C PRO A 153 -28.76 38.27 20.48
N GLY A 154 -28.19 39.46 20.66
CA GLY A 154 -27.93 40.02 21.99
C GLY A 154 -27.72 41.53 21.98
N ARG A 155 -28.70 42.27 22.50
CA ARG A 155 -28.75 43.72 22.78
C ARG A 155 -27.49 44.27 23.48
N GLY A 156 -27.12 45.51 23.17
CA GLY A 156 -26.27 46.32 24.07
C GLY A 156 -25.74 47.61 23.45
N ARG A 157 -26.00 48.74 24.09
CA ARG A 157 -25.82 50.13 23.62
C ARG A 157 -24.39 50.67 23.85
N ASN A 158 -24.08 51.71 23.07
CA ASN A 158 -23.23 52.89 23.37
C ASN A 158 -21.69 52.78 23.31
N GLY A 159 -21.10 53.67 22.50
CA GLY A 159 -20.11 54.62 23.05
C GLY A 159 -18.72 54.71 22.41
N ARG A 160 -18.59 55.65 21.46
CA ARG A 160 -17.40 56.48 21.09
C ARG A 160 -16.27 55.86 20.23
N PRO A 161 -15.78 56.63 19.22
CA PRO A 161 -14.64 56.26 18.38
C PRO A 161 -13.32 56.77 18.97
N SER A 162 -12.21 56.08 18.72
CA SER A 162 -10.85 56.58 18.98
C SER A 162 -9.92 56.20 17.83
N ALA A 163 -9.08 57.17 17.48
CA ALA A 163 -8.38 57.39 16.22
C ALA A 163 -7.32 56.34 15.83
N PRO A 164 -6.87 56.31 14.55
CA PRO A 164 -5.81 55.43 14.09
C PRO A 164 -4.41 56.04 14.30
N GLY A 165 -3.48 55.26 14.82
CA GLY A 165 -2.04 55.55 14.87
C GLY A 165 -1.22 54.47 14.15
N PRO A 166 -0.03 54.79 13.60
CA PRO A 166 0.42 54.23 12.33
C PRO A 166 1.47 53.11 12.43
N LYS A 167 1.68 52.51 11.26
CA LYS A 167 2.64 51.48 10.88
C LYS A 167 4.09 51.82 11.24
N GLU A 168 4.85 50.80 11.65
CA GLU A 168 6.30 50.78 11.47
C GLU A 168 6.73 49.47 10.79
N LYS A 169 7.39 49.63 9.65
CA LYS A 169 8.23 48.62 9.00
C LYS A 169 9.69 49.05 9.19
N ILE A 170 10.58 48.06 9.07
CA ILE A 170 11.94 48.07 8.48
C ILE A 170 13.02 47.63 9.48
N GLY A 171 13.71 46.57 9.09
CA GLY A 171 14.98 46.13 9.68
C GLY A 171 15.50 44.87 8.99
N ALA A 172 16.13 45.03 7.83
CA ALA A 172 16.74 43.96 7.04
C ALA A 172 18.10 43.50 7.62
N ALA A 173 18.50 42.29 7.21
CA ALA A 173 19.62 41.46 7.67
C ALA A 173 21.04 42.04 7.57
N PRO A 174 22.06 41.26 7.98
CA PRO A 174 22.93 40.72 6.93
C PRO A 174 23.37 39.25 7.08
N LYS A 175 23.66 38.66 5.92
CA LYS A 175 24.27 37.35 5.67
C LYS A 175 25.73 37.31 6.13
N ARG A 176 26.18 36.18 6.68
CA ARG A 176 27.61 35.84 6.79
C ARG A 176 27.97 34.71 5.82
N LYS A 177 28.85 35.02 4.86
CA LYS A 177 29.57 34.07 4.00
C LYS A 177 30.83 33.58 4.72
N GLY A 178 31.08 32.28 4.63
CA GLY A 178 32.38 31.69 4.28
C GLY A 178 33.41 31.46 5.40
N ARG A 179 33.89 30.21 5.51
CA ARG A 179 35.33 29.92 5.50
C ARG A 179 35.61 28.46 5.09
N LYS A 180 36.47 28.30 4.08
CA LYS A 180 37.11 27.06 3.62
C LYS A 180 38.38 26.77 4.45
N SER A 181 38.83 25.52 4.29
CA SER A 181 40.16 24.91 4.48
C SER A 181 40.60 24.53 5.89
N ARG A 182 40.78 23.22 6.12
CA ARG A 182 42.06 22.53 5.95
C ARG A 182 41.82 21.12 5.43
#